data_AF-A0A6C1U1A2-F1
#
_entry.id   AF-A0A6C1U1A2-F1
#
_cell.length_a   1.000
_cell.length_b   1.000
_cell.length_c   1.000
_cell.angle_alpha   90.00
_cell.angle_beta   90.00
_cell.angle_gamma   90.00
#
_symmetry.space_group_name_H-M   'P 1'
#
loop_
_entity.id
_entity.type
_entity.pdbx_description
1 polymer ?
#
loop_
_entity_poly.entity_id
_entity_poly.type
_entity_poly.pdbx_seq_one_letter_code
_entity_poly.pdbx_strand_id
1 'polypeptide(L)' 'MNEIDFINTNHPLNLEQEFGSGYIKLTDGSFNEYTGHYQMGSEILDKSHNMIGNLTIDGY' A
#
# COMPACT_ATOMS: atom_id res chain seq x y z
N MET A 1 -4.18 2.55 -17.48
CA MET A 1 -4.55 3.09 -16.15
C MET A 1 -5.06 1.88 -15.39
N ASN A 2 -4.25 1.33 -14.48
CA ASN A 2 -4.67 0.17 -13.69
C ASN A 2 -5.45 0.72 -12.50
N GLU A 3 -6.77 0.55 -12.56
CA GLU A 3 -7.67 0.87 -11.46
C GLU A 3 -7.41 -0.16 -10.35
N ILE A 4 -6.94 0.29 -9.20
CA ILE A 4 -6.74 -0.57 -8.03
C ILE A 4 -8.10 -0.72 -7.39
N ASP A 5 -8.69 -1.90 -7.53
CA ASP A 5 -10.00 -2.22 -6.98
C ASP A 5 -9.82 -2.64 -5.50
N PHE A 6 -10.19 -1.75 -4.57
CA PHE A 6 -10.06 -1.96 -3.12
C PHE A 6 -11.23 -2.77 -2.52
N ILE A 7 -12.18 -3.20 -3.34
CA ILE A 7 -13.39 -3.90 -2.89
C ILE A 7 -13.01 -5.34 -2.48
N ASN A 8 -12.76 -5.56 -1.18
CA ASN A 8 -12.33 -6.80 -0.49
C ASN A 8 -10.82 -7.09 -0.38
N THR A 9 -10.07 -6.29 0.38
CA THR A 9 -8.62 -6.49 0.56
C THR A 9 -8.18 -6.90 1.97
N ASN A 10 -8.78 -7.96 2.54
CA ASN A 10 -8.04 -8.81 3.51
C ASN A 10 -6.97 -9.68 2.82
N HIS A 11 -6.54 -9.31 1.62
CA HIS A 11 -5.51 -10.01 0.87
C HIS A 11 -4.25 -9.14 0.83
N PRO A 12 -3.07 -9.76 1.03
CA PRO A 12 -1.83 -9.02 0.90
C PRO A 12 -1.75 -8.45 -0.51
N LEU A 13 -1.73 -7.12 -0.59
CA LEU A 13 -1.33 -6.45 -1.81
C LEU A 13 0.16 -6.80 -1.97
N ASN A 14 0.58 -7.20 -3.17
CA ASN A 14 1.99 -7.42 -3.49
C ASN A 14 2.34 -6.52 -4.66
N LEU A 15 1.93 -5.25 -4.55
CA LEU A 15 2.13 -4.24 -5.56
C LEU A 15 3.32 -3.40 -5.15
N GLU A 16 4.41 -3.55 -5.89
CA GLU A 16 5.63 -2.79 -5.69
C GLU A 16 5.80 -1.75 -6.80
N GLN A 17 6.17 -0.53 -6.41
CA GLN A 17 6.33 0.60 -7.31
C GLN A 17 7.57 1.40 -6.96
N GLU A 18 8.27 1.92 -7.97
CA GLU A 18 9.42 2.81 -7.76
C GLU A 18 9.03 4.07 -6.98
N PHE A 19 9.80 4.38 -5.94
CA PHE A 19 9.59 5.54 -5.07
C PHE A 19 10.93 6.16 -4.67
N GLY A 20 11.22 7.36 -5.19
CA GLY A 20 12.47 8.05 -4.95
C GLY A 20 13.67 7.25 -5.46
N SER A 21 14.58 6.85 -4.56
CA SER A 21 15.74 6.02 -4.89
C SER A 21 15.54 4.52 -4.64
N GLY A 22 14.34 4.10 -4.25
CA GLY A 22 14.02 2.71 -3.92
C GLY A 22 12.60 2.37 -4.38
N TYR A 23 11.88 1.60 -3.56
CA TYR A 23 10.53 1.15 -3.88
C TYR A 23 9.58 1.35 -2.71
N ILE A 24 8.29 1.42 -3.01
CA ILE A 24 7.21 1.25 -2.05
C ILE A 24 6.43 -0.01 -2.43
N LYS A 25 6.18 -0.86 -1.45
CA LYS A 25 5.40 -2.08 -1.60
C LYS A 25 4.15 -1.97 -0.75
N LEU A 26 2.98 -1.94 -1.39
CA LEU A 26 1.71 -2.05 -0.66
C LEU A 26 1.64 -3.45 -0.07
N THR A 27 1.31 -3.57 1.21
CA THR A 27 1.23 -4.86 1.92
C THR A 27 -0.19 -5.22 2.33
N ASP A 28 -1.00 -4.21 2.66
CA ASP A 28 -2.39 -4.37 3.08
C ASP A 28 -3.23 -3.15 2.67
N GLY A 29 -4.55 -3.33 2.66
CA GLY A 29 -5.50 -2.27 2.39
C GLY A 29 -6.83 -2.57 3.05
N SER A 30 -7.51 -1.54 3.54
CA SER A 30 -8.90 -1.65 4.01
C SER A 30 -9.69 -0.41 3.63
N PHE A 31 -10.97 -0.62 3.36
CA PHE A 31 -11.90 0.44 3.04
C PHE A 31 -13.21 0.20 3.78
N ASN A 32 -13.67 1.22 4.51
CA ASN A 32 -14.95 1.23 5.19
C ASN A 32 -15.94 2.07 4.38
N GLU A 33 -16.82 1.37 3.64
CA GLU A 33 -17.85 1.99 2.81
C GLU A 33 -18.84 2.88 3.58
N TYR A 34 -19.05 2.61 4.88
CA TYR A 34 -20.00 3.37 5.71
C TYR A 34 -19.44 4.72 6.14
N THR A 35 -18.13 4.81 6.33
CA THR A 35 -17.46 6.04 6.78
C THR A 35 -16.65 6.72 5.69
N GLY A 36 -16.46 6.09 4.53
CA GLY A 36 -15.54 6.53 3.48
C GLY A 36 -14.06 6.38 3.85
N HIS A 37 -13.76 5.85 5.03
CA HIS A 37 -12.41 5.73 5.56
C HIS A 37 -11.62 4.66 4.81
N TYR A 38 -10.39 4.97 4.40
CA TYR A 38 -9.47 4.01 3.84
C TYR A 38 -8.15 4.02 4.60
N GLN A 39 -7.54 2.83 4.71
CA GLN A 39 -6.21 2.65 5.26
C GLN A 39 -5.39 1.73 4.35
N MET A 40 -4.13 2.06 4.12
CA MET A 40 -3.18 1.23 3.38
C MET A 40 -1.86 1.12 4.13
N GLY A 41 -1.41 -0.11 4.36
CA GLY A 41 -0.08 -0.43 4.86
C GLY A 41 0.90 -0.63 3.72
N SER A 42 2.14 -0.20 3.92
CA SER A 42 3.21 -0.29 2.93
C SER A 42 4.58 -0.45 3.57
N GLU A 43 5.47 -1.12 2.86
CA GLU A 43 6.90 -1.20 3.15
C GLU A 43 7.68 -0.26 2.21
N ILE A 44 8.66 0.46 2.75
CA ILE A 44 9.63 1.21 1.97
C ILE A 44 10.85 0.32 1.80
N LEU A 45 11.27 0.11 0.56
CA LEU A 45 12.38 -0.76 0.21
C LEU A 45 13.54 0.04 -0.38
N ASP A 46 14.77 -0.43 -0.13
CA ASP A 46 15.95 0.04 -0.85
C ASP A 46 16.02 -0.53 -2.29
N LYS A 47 17.08 -0.18 -3.03
CA LYS A 47 17.29 -0.68 -4.40
C LYS A 47 17.50 -2.20 -4.49
N SER A 48 17.89 -2.82 -3.39
CA SER A 48 18.08 -4.26 -3.27
C SER A 48 16.83 -4.97 -2.76
N HIS A 49 15.69 -4.27 -2.70
CA HIS A 49 14.39 -4.75 -2.24
C HIS A 49 14.39 -5.19 -0.76
N ASN A 50 15.33 -4.65 0.04
CA ASN A 50 15.31 -4.85 1.49
C ASN A 50 14.41 -3.79 2.14
N MET A 51 13.61 -4.22 3.11
CA MET A 51 12.79 -3.30 3.89
C MET A 51 13.65 -2.37 4.75
N ILE A 52 13.44 -1.07 4.57
CA ILE A 52 14.12 0.01 5.30
C ILE A 52 13.16 0.88 6.11
N GLY A 53 11.86 0.67 5.97
CA GLY A 53 10.83 1.37 6.72
C GLY A 53 9.42 0.89 6.38
N ASN A 54 8.45 1.45 7.09
CA ASN A 54 7.03 1.24 6.85
C ASN A 54 6.32 2.59 6.68
N LEU A 55 5.22 2.57 5.94
CA LEU A 55 4.33 3.70 5.75
C LEU A 55 2.90 3.22 5.94
N THR A 56 2.11 3.98 6.70
CA THR A 56 0.66 3.81 6.77
C THR A 56 0.02 5.05 6.18
N ILE A 57 -0.85 4.85 5.20
CA ILE A 57 -1.66 5.89 4.59
C ILE A 57 -3.06 5.75 5.17
N ASP A 58 -3.60 6.82 5.71
CA ASP A 58 -4.91 6.88 6.33
C ASP A 58 -5.66 8.10 5.77
N GLY A 59 -6.91 7.92 5.36
CA GLY A 59 -7.71 8.98 4.75
C GLY A 59 -9.21 8.75 4.81
N TYR A 60 -9.96 9.80 4.50
CA TYR A 60 -11.42 9.85 4.39
C TYR A 60 -11.86 10.41 3.04
#